data_AF-A0A7I4YJQ6-F1
#
_entry.id   AF-A0A7I4YJQ6-F1
#
_cell.length_a   1.000
_cell.length_b   1.000
_cell.length_c   1.000
_cell.angle_alpha   90.00
_cell.angle_beta   90.00
_cell.angle_gamma   90.00
#
_symmetry.space_group_name_H-M   'P 1'
#
loop_
_entity.id
_entity.type
_entity.pdbx_description
1 polymer ?
#
loop_
_entity_poly.entity_id
_entity_poly.type
_entity_poly.pdbx_seq_one_letter_code
_entity_poly.pdbx_strand_id
1 'polypeptide(L)'
;MRLLTSFCFLAVTAAHLPYYFMEMFHPPFLKDVSLEARLDYHKIFVYKTLTIAEQKEEIKAWAKKNNLTSEVTTFFSQIDRGMVEMNQKVAKLAGASPEAVGNFTEIMENENQTMSQMIKAIEKLKAEHPSVFNAFDSAMKEVMGKNGPTRPHPKSQEGPSTNGEGRPLHGSKRSKRGLPLIDPFDSDEYYY
;
A
#
# COMPACT_ATOMS: atom_id res chain seq x y z
N MET A 1 21.37 -7.45 -19.86
CA MET A 1 20.92 -6.04 -19.81
C MET A 1 19.70 -5.70 -20.68
N ARG A 2 19.00 -6.64 -21.34
CA ARG A 2 17.77 -6.34 -22.12
C ARG A 2 16.44 -6.60 -21.38
N LEU A 3 16.48 -7.08 -20.13
CA LEU A 3 15.30 -7.39 -19.32
C LEU A 3 14.94 -6.29 -18.28
N LEU A 4 15.89 -5.43 -17.91
CA LEU A 4 15.68 -4.38 -16.90
C LEU A 4 14.90 -3.17 -17.41
N THR A 5 15.01 -2.85 -18.70
CA THR A 5 14.24 -1.75 -19.32
C THR A 5 12.76 -2.08 -19.52
N SER A 6 12.40 -3.36 -19.58
CA SER A 6 10.99 -3.78 -19.75
C SER A 6 10.17 -3.70 -18.45
N PHE A 7 10.82 -3.78 -17.28
CA PHE A 7 10.12 -3.76 -15.98
C PHE A 7 9.69 -2.34 -15.55
N CYS A 8 10.40 -1.31 -16.02
CA CYS A 8 10.12 0.08 -15.63
C CYS A 8 8.86 0.66 -16.30
N PHE A 9 8.55 0.25 -17.54
CA PHE A 9 7.33 0.72 -18.24
C PHE A 9 6.06 0.12 -17.65
N LEU A 10 6.10 -1.14 -17.18
CA LEU A 10 4.93 -1.80 -16.57
C LEU A 10 4.55 -1.17 -15.22
N ALA A 11 5.53 -0.76 -14.41
CA ALA A 11 5.27 -0.17 -13.09
C ALA A 11 4.52 1.17 -13.17
N VAL A 12 4.81 2.01 -14.17
CA VAL A 12 4.15 3.33 -14.33
C VAL A 12 2.68 3.15 -14.76
N THR A 13 2.40 2.25 -15.71
CA THR A 13 1.02 1.95 -16.12
C THR A 13 0.23 1.20 -15.05
N ALA A 14 0.87 0.32 -14.29
CA ALA A 14 0.22 -0.46 -13.23
C ALA A 14 -0.11 0.36 -11.98
N ALA A 15 0.62 1.44 -11.69
CA ALA A 15 0.29 2.36 -10.58
C ALA A 15 -0.83 3.36 -10.94
N HIS A 16 -0.99 3.65 -12.23
CA HIS A 16 -1.95 4.63 -12.73
C HIS A 16 -3.40 4.22 -12.46
N LEU A 17 -3.76 2.97 -12.75
CA LEU A 17 -5.09 2.39 -12.54
C LEU A 17 -5.54 2.40 -11.06
N PRO A 18 -4.79 1.82 -10.11
CA PRO A 18 -5.19 1.78 -8.71
C PRO A 18 -5.18 3.16 -8.06
N TYR A 19 -4.27 4.07 -8.43
CA TYR A 19 -4.26 5.44 -7.92
C TYR A 19 -5.53 6.20 -8.36
N TYR A 20 -5.87 6.15 -9.66
CA TYR A 20 -7.09 6.77 -10.17
C TYR A 20 -8.35 6.18 -9.54
N PHE A 21 -8.39 4.85 -9.38
CA PHE A 21 -9.55 4.16 -8.83
C PHE A 21 -9.76 4.48 -7.34
N MET A 22 -8.69 4.45 -6.53
CA MET A 22 -8.76 4.82 -5.11
C MET A 22 -9.25 6.26 -4.91
N GLU A 23 -8.67 7.23 -5.64
CA GLU A 23 -9.00 8.64 -5.45
C GLU A 23 -10.43 8.96 -5.92
N MET A 24 -10.81 8.50 -7.12
CA MET A 24 -12.14 8.80 -7.67
C MET A 24 -13.29 8.07 -6.96
N PHE A 25 -13.05 6.94 -6.31
CA PHE A 25 -14.13 6.20 -5.64
C PHE A 25 -14.51 6.81 -4.28
N HIS A 26 -13.57 7.49 -3.61
CA HIS A 26 -13.79 8.09 -2.29
C HIS A 26 -13.36 9.57 -2.17
N PRO A 27 -13.85 10.46 -3.04
CA PRO A 27 -13.43 11.85 -3.00
C PRO A 27 -13.93 12.57 -1.73
N PRO A 28 -13.13 13.52 -1.20
CA PRO A 28 -13.43 14.19 0.05
C PRO A 28 -14.71 15.02 0.01
N PHE A 29 -15.09 15.54 -1.16
CA PHE A 29 -16.30 16.35 -1.33
C PHE A 29 -17.61 15.58 -1.14
N LEU A 30 -17.58 14.24 -1.03
CA LEU A 30 -18.78 13.44 -0.76
C LEU A 30 -19.19 13.39 0.72
N LYS A 31 -18.37 13.94 1.62
CA LYS A 31 -18.67 13.92 3.05
C LYS A 31 -19.93 14.71 3.38
N ASP A 32 -20.11 15.85 2.71
CA ASP A 32 -21.14 16.83 3.04
C ASP A 32 -22.36 16.77 2.11
N VAL A 33 -22.44 15.76 1.24
CA VAL A 33 -23.57 15.57 0.32
C VAL A 33 -24.62 14.62 0.88
N SER A 34 -25.86 14.75 0.38
CA SER A 34 -26.96 13.85 0.74
C SER A 34 -26.62 12.39 0.40
N LEU A 35 -27.25 11.45 1.11
CA LEU A 35 -27.07 10.02 0.82
C LEU A 35 -27.43 9.69 -0.63
N GLU A 36 -28.50 10.29 -1.15
CA GLU A 36 -28.93 10.13 -2.54
C GLU A 36 -27.87 10.63 -3.53
N ALA A 37 -27.34 11.84 -3.33
CA ALA A 37 -26.28 12.39 -4.17
C ALA A 37 -25.04 11.49 -4.18
N ARG A 38 -24.68 10.94 -3.01
CA ARG A 38 -23.57 10.01 -2.87
C ARG A 38 -23.81 8.70 -3.62
N LEU A 39 -25.01 8.13 -3.53
CA LEU A 39 -25.36 6.92 -4.28
C LEU A 39 -25.33 7.19 -5.79
N ASP A 40 -25.88 8.32 -6.24
CA ASP A 40 -25.82 8.74 -7.64
C ASP A 40 -24.38 8.89 -8.15
N TYR A 41 -23.48 9.42 -7.31
CA TYR A 41 -22.06 9.50 -7.64
C TYR A 41 -21.45 8.11 -7.88
N HIS A 42 -21.66 7.17 -6.96
CA HIS A 42 -21.07 5.84 -7.06
C HIS A 42 -21.62 5.04 -8.25
N LYS A 43 -22.86 5.29 -8.68
CA LYS A 43 -23.43 4.67 -9.89
C LYS A 43 -22.62 4.96 -11.16
N ILE A 44 -21.88 6.08 -11.21
CA ILE A 44 -21.01 6.43 -12.35
C ILE A 44 -19.97 5.33 -12.60
N PHE A 45 -19.48 4.68 -11.53
CA PHE A 45 -18.47 3.62 -11.62
C PHE A 45 -19.05 2.22 -11.80
N VAL A 46 -20.36 2.03 -11.62
CA VAL A 46 -21.02 0.74 -11.84
C VAL A 46 -21.05 0.40 -13.34
N TYR A 47 -21.09 1.41 -14.20
CA TYR A 47 -21.01 1.26 -15.65
C TYR A 47 -19.55 1.07 -16.10
N LYS A 48 -19.07 -0.18 -16.05
CA LYS A 48 -17.70 -0.58 -16.45
C LYS A 48 -17.36 -0.32 -17.93
N THR A 49 -18.30 0.20 -18.71
CA THR A 49 -18.14 0.51 -20.13
C THR A 49 -17.66 1.94 -20.39
N LEU A 50 -17.77 2.84 -19.41
CA LEU A 50 -17.34 4.23 -19.58
C LEU A 50 -15.82 4.35 -19.53
N THR A 51 -15.27 5.08 -20.49
CA THR A 51 -13.89 5.57 -20.45
C THR A 51 -13.70 6.53 -19.26
N ILE A 52 -12.44 6.73 -18.84
CA ILE A 52 -12.11 7.68 -17.76
C ILE A 52 -12.56 9.10 -18.12
N ALA A 53 -12.47 9.50 -19.39
CA ALA A 53 -12.93 10.80 -19.85
C ALA A 53 -14.45 10.93 -19.70
N GLU A 54 -15.21 9.91 -20.11
CA GLU A 54 -16.66 9.88 -19.93
C GLU A 54 -17.06 9.88 -18.45
N GLN A 55 -16.36 9.13 -17.59
CA GLN A 55 -16.58 9.19 -16.14
C GLN A 55 -16.33 10.60 -15.59
N LYS A 56 -15.27 11.29 -16.04
CA LYS A 56 -15.00 12.68 -15.63
C LYS A 56 -16.12 13.63 -16.09
N GLU A 57 -16.69 13.43 -17.28
CA GLU A 57 -17.84 14.23 -17.76
C GLU A 57 -19.12 13.94 -16.96
N GLU A 58 -19.43 12.67 -16.67
CA GLU A 58 -20.56 12.29 -15.81
C GLU A 58 -20.42 12.88 -14.39
N ILE A 59 -19.21 12.85 -13.82
CA ILE A 59 -18.92 13.46 -12.52
C ILE A 59 -19.12 14.99 -12.59
N LYS A 60 -18.73 15.68 -13.67
CA LYS A 60 -18.99 17.11 -13.85
C LYS A 60 -20.49 17.41 -13.93
N ALA A 61 -21.24 16.59 -14.66
CA ALA A 61 -22.70 16.72 -14.75
C ALA A 61 -23.36 16.51 -13.38
N TRP A 62 -22.94 15.48 -12.64
CA TRP A 62 -23.36 15.24 -11.26
C TRP A 62 -23.01 16.41 -10.34
N ALA A 63 -21.81 16.99 -10.48
CA ALA A 63 -21.36 18.14 -9.69
C ALA A 63 -22.25 19.35 -9.92
N LYS A 64 -22.64 19.61 -11.17
CA LYS A 64 -23.55 20.71 -11.52
C LYS A 64 -24.93 20.51 -10.89
N LYS A 65 -25.48 19.29 -10.89
CA LYS A 65 -26.77 18.95 -10.25
C LYS A 65 -26.74 19.20 -8.74
N ASN A 66 -25.60 18.98 -8.10
CA ASN A 66 -25.44 19.05 -6.64
C ASN A 66 -24.75 20.34 -6.14
N ASN A 67 -24.50 21.32 -7.00
CA ASN A 67 -23.80 22.57 -6.68
C ASN A 67 -22.35 22.39 -6.16
N LEU A 68 -21.63 21.39 -6.67
CA LEU A 68 -20.25 21.03 -6.26
C LEU A 68 -19.21 21.24 -7.37
N THR A 69 -19.50 22.15 -8.31
CA THR A 69 -18.68 22.32 -9.52
C THR A 69 -17.26 22.78 -9.17
N SER A 70 -17.10 23.63 -8.16
CA SER A 70 -15.79 24.15 -7.72
C SER A 70 -14.95 23.05 -7.07
N GLU A 71 -15.57 22.26 -6.21
CA GLU A 71 -14.98 21.16 -5.45
C GLU A 71 -14.50 20.06 -6.38
N VAL A 72 -15.33 19.67 -7.36
CA VAL A 72 -14.97 18.67 -8.36
C VAL A 72 -13.86 19.17 -9.29
N THR A 73 -13.89 20.43 -9.72
CA THR A 73 -12.82 21.01 -10.55
C THR A 73 -11.48 21.04 -9.79
N THR A 74 -11.52 21.44 -8.52
CA THR A 74 -10.35 21.44 -7.64
C THR A 74 -9.81 20.02 -7.44
N PHE A 75 -10.71 19.06 -7.19
CA PHE A 75 -10.37 17.66 -7.01
C PHE A 75 -9.70 17.04 -8.24
N PHE A 76 -10.24 17.27 -9.44
CA PHE A 76 -9.59 16.79 -10.68
C PHE A 76 -8.20 17.36 -10.88
N SER A 77 -8.03 18.65 -10.61
CA SER A 77 -6.70 19.29 -10.66
C SER A 77 -5.72 18.67 -9.66
N GLN A 78 -6.20 18.29 -8.47
CA GLN A 78 -5.39 17.61 -7.46
C GLN A 78 -4.97 16.20 -7.89
N ILE A 79 -5.89 15.41 -8.47
CA ILE A 79 -5.56 14.09 -9.03
C ILE A 79 -4.51 14.23 -10.13
N ASP A 80 -4.72 15.15 -11.08
CA ASP A 80 -3.83 15.30 -12.22
C ASP A 80 -2.41 15.70 -11.75
N ARG A 81 -2.30 16.59 -10.75
CA ARG A 81 -1.02 16.93 -10.13
C ARG A 81 -0.41 15.74 -9.38
N GLY A 82 -1.20 15.04 -8.55
CA GLY A 82 -0.74 13.90 -7.77
C GLY A 82 -0.21 12.77 -8.66
N MET A 83 -0.83 12.56 -9.81
CA MET A 83 -0.35 11.62 -10.83
C MET A 83 1.03 12.01 -11.38
N VAL A 84 1.25 13.29 -11.72
CA VAL A 84 2.55 13.77 -12.21
C VAL A 84 3.63 13.55 -11.15
N GLU A 85 3.34 13.90 -9.89
CA GLU A 85 4.26 13.70 -8.76
C GLU A 85 4.57 12.21 -8.52
N MET A 86 3.56 11.34 -8.57
CA MET A 86 3.73 9.90 -8.46
C MET A 86 4.63 9.37 -9.57
N ASN A 87 4.37 9.74 -10.82
CA ASN A 87 5.17 9.31 -11.96
C ASN A 87 6.64 9.74 -11.84
N GLN A 88 6.90 10.96 -11.37
CA GLN A 88 8.26 11.43 -11.10
C GLN A 88 8.94 10.62 -9.99
N LYS A 89 8.22 10.26 -8.91
CA LYS A 89 8.77 9.44 -7.82
C LYS A 89 9.10 8.03 -8.30
N VAL A 90 8.21 7.40 -9.07
CA VAL A 90 8.43 6.07 -9.67
C VAL A 90 9.61 6.10 -10.64
N ALA A 91 9.70 7.14 -11.49
CA ALA A 91 10.82 7.29 -12.42
C ALA A 91 12.16 7.43 -11.70
N LYS A 92 12.22 8.23 -10.62
CA LYS A 92 13.43 8.36 -9.78
C LYS A 92 13.82 7.03 -9.15
N LEU A 93 12.85 6.30 -8.60
CA LEU A 93 13.07 4.98 -8.00
C LEU A 93 13.62 3.99 -9.04
N ALA A 94 12.97 3.91 -10.19
CA ALA A 94 13.38 3.05 -11.30
C ALA A 94 14.78 3.38 -11.82
N GLY A 95 15.13 4.68 -11.90
CA GLY A 95 16.46 5.13 -12.31
C GLY A 95 17.58 4.80 -11.32
N ALA A 96 17.31 4.90 -10.01
CA ALA A 96 18.28 4.59 -8.96
C ALA A 96 18.43 3.09 -8.67
N SER A 97 17.42 2.28 -9.04
CA SER A 97 17.37 0.87 -8.65
C SER A 97 18.52 0.01 -9.22
N PRO A 98 18.96 0.13 -10.49
CA PRO A 98 20.01 -0.72 -11.03
C PRO A 98 21.35 -0.58 -10.30
N GLU A 99 21.74 0.65 -9.96
CA GLU A 99 22.97 0.95 -9.23
C GLU A 99 22.90 0.36 -7.81
N ALA A 100 21.83 0.66 -7.08
CA ALA A 100 21.66 0.18 -5.71
C ALA A 100 21.61 -1.36 -5.63
N VAL A 101 20.93 -2.02 -6.58
CA VAL A 101 20.91 -3.50 -6.65
C VAL A 101 22.28 -4.06 -7.01
N GLY A 102 23.01 -3.43 -7.95
CA GLY A 102 24.38 -3.83 -8.29
C GLY A 102 25.31 -3.76 -7.08
N ASN A 103 25.35 -2.62 -6.39
CA ASN A 103 26.15 -2.43 -5.19
C ASN A 103 25.76 -3.40 -4.07
N PHE A 104 24.47 -3.70 -3.91
CA PHE A 104 24.00 -4.68 -2.94
C PHE A 104 24.53 -6.09 -3.26
N THR A 105 24.45 -6.51 -4.53
CA THR A 105 24.98 -7.80 -4.98
C THR A 105 26.49 -7.89 -4.75
N GLU A 106 27.26 -6.85 -5.09
CA GLU A 106 28.70 -6.81 -4.84
C GLU A 106 29.04 -6.95 -3.35
N ILE A 107 28.25 -6.30 -2.48
CA ILE A 107 28.39 -6.49 -1.02
C ILE A 107 28.09 -7.93 -0.64
N MET A 108 27.04 -8.56 -1.17
CA MET A 108 26.67 -9.93 -0.80
C MET A 108 27.67 -10.99 -1.31
N GLU A 109 28.30 -10.75 -2.47
CA GLU A 109 29.24 -11.68 -3.11
C GLU A 109 30.69 -11.52 -2.59
N ASN A 110 30.98 -10.47 -1.83
CA ASN A 110 32.32 -10.27 -1.26
C ASN A 110 32.58 -11.21 -0.07
N GLU A 111 33.23 -12.34 -0.33
CA GLU A 111 33.62 -13.35 0.66
C GLU A 111 34.78 -12.89 1.58
N ASN A 112 35.48 -11.81 1.24
CA ASN A 112 36.63 -11.30 2.01
C ASN A 112 36.24 -10.34 3.14
N GLN A 113 34.97 -10.29 3.53
CA GLN A 113 34.48 -9.46 4.63
C GLN A 113 33.88 -10.30 5.76
N THR A 114 33.85 -9.74 6.95
CA THR A 114 33.10 -10.28 8.09
C THR A 114 31.63 -9.89 8.02
N MET A 115 30.76 -10.63 8.72
CA MET A 115 29.34 -10.29 8.84
C MET A 115 29.09 -8.86 9.36
N SER A 116 29.93 -8.36 10.28
CA SER A 116 29.80 -6.99 10.79
C SER A 116 30.13 -5.94 9.74
N GLN A 117 31.11 -6.21 8.87
CA GLN A 117 31.45 -5.31 7.77
C GLN A 117 30.34 -5.30 6.72
N MET A 118 29.78 -6.47 6.40
CA MET A 118 28.66 -6.58 5.47
C MET A 118 27.43 -5.79 5.94
N ILE A 119 27.04 -5.94 7.21
CA ILE A 119 25.91 -5.19 7.78
C ILE A 119 26.15 -3.68 7.67
N LYS A 120 27.34 -3.19 8.03
CA LYS A 120 27.69 -1.77 7.91
C LYS A 120 27.65 -1.27 6.46
N ALA A 121 28.11 -2.08 5.51
CA ALA A 121 28.08 -1.74 4.09
C ALA A 121 26.63 -1.63 3.58
N ILE A 122 25.76 -2.57 3.97
CA ILE A 122 24.33 -2.53 3.64
C ILE A 122 23.65 -1.32 4.29
N GLU A 123 23.93 -1.02 5.55
CA GLU A 123 23.39 0.17 6.24
C GLU A 123 23.77 1.47 5.53
N LYS A 124 25.02 1.58 5.09
CA LYS A 124 25.50 2.72 4.29
C LYS A 124 24.75 2.82 2.96
N LEU A 125 24.65 1.72 2.24
CA LEU A 125 23.96 1.68 0.94
C LEU A 125 22.45 2.02 1.08
N LYS A 126 21.82 1.57 2.16
CA LYS A 126 20.44 1.93 2.51
C LYS A 126 20.28 3.43 2.82
N ALA A 127 21.27 4.05 3.46
CA ALA A 127 21.26 5.49 3.71
C ALA A 127 21.42 6.32 2.42
N GLU A 128 22.16 5.81 1.44
CA GLU A 128 22.35 6.44 0.12
C GLU A 128 21.12 6.29 -0.78
N HIS A 129 20.41 5.16 -0.71
CA HIS A 129 19.24 4.86 -1.55
C HIS A 129 17.99 4.45 -0.75
N PRO A 130 17.48 5.28 0.17
CA PRO A 130 16.44 4.89 1.12
C PRO A 130 15.13 4.44 0.44
N SER A 131 14.71 5.11 -0.64
CA SER A 131 13.50 4.75 -1.38
C SER A 131 13.62 3.41 -2.11
N VAL A 132 14.80 3.07 -2.65
CA VAL A 132 15.05 1.78 -3.29
C VAL A 132 14.96 0.65 -2.28
N PHE A 133 15.62 0.82 -1.12
CA PHE A 133 15.59 -0.19 -0.07
C PHE A 133 14.21 -0.36 0.55
N ASN A 134 13.40 0.69 0.66
CA ASN A 134 12.01 0.54 1.12
C ASN A 134 11.17 -0.31 0.15
N ALA A 135 11.34 -0.11 -1.16
CA ALA A 135 10.67 -0.91 -2.18
C ALA A 135 11.18 -2.36 -2.17
N PHE A 136 12.50 -2.55 -2.07
CA PHE A 136 13.14 -3.86 -1.98
C PHE A 136 12.72 -4.64 -0.73
N ASP A 137 12.74 -4.01 0.45
CA ASP A 137 12.28 -4.60 1.72
C ASP A 137 10.82 -5.06 1.62
N SER A 138 9.98 -4.31 0.91
CA SER A 138 8.58 -4.69 0.68
C SER A 138 8.47 -5.90 -0.24
N ALA A 139 9.22 -5.94 -1.35
CA ALA A 139 9.27 -7.09 -2.25
C ALA A 139 9.84 -8.35 -1.56
N MET A 140 10.87 -8.21 -0.72
CA MET A 140 11.45 -9.31 0.03
C MET A 140 10.48 -9.89 1.06
N LYS A 141 9.69 -9.06 1.75
CA LYS A 141 8.64 -9.54 2.66
C LYS A 141 7.60 -10.40 1.94
N GLU A 142 7.23 -10.02 0.72
CA GLU A 142 6.30 -10.79 -0.11
C GLU A 142 6.88 -12.17 -0.46
N VAL A 143 8.14 -12.21 -0.88
CA VAL A 143 8.81 -13.46 -1.30
C VAL A 143 9.11 -14.38 -0.12
N MET A 144 9.51 -13.83 1.03
CA MET A 144 9.92 -14.62 2.20
C MET A 144 8.74 -15.06 3.09
N GLY A 145 7.57 -14.44 2.94
CA GLY A 145 6.41 -14.67 3.80
C GLY A 145 6.62 -14.23 5.27
N LYS A 146 5.58 -14.33 6.10
CA LYS A 146 5.64 -13.96 7.54
C LYS A 146 6.54 -14.86 8.40
N ASN A 147 7.12 -15.92 7.83
CA ASN A 147 7.87 -16.96 8.53
C ASN A 147 9.34 -17.00 8.09
N GLY A 148 10.05 -15.88 8.21
CA GLY A 148 11.52 -15.92 8.23
C GLY A 148 12.00 -16.96 9.26
N PRO A 149 13.20 -17.56 9.09
CA PRO A 149 13.66 -18.64 9.94
C PRO A 149 13.55 -18.21 11.40
N THR A 150 12.63 -18.86 12.11
CA THR A 150 12.33 -18.58 13.50
C THR A 150 13.61 -18.86 14.26
N ARG A 151 14.31 -17.81 14.69
CA ARG A 151 15.45 -17.96 15.60
C ARG A 151 14.88 -18.69 16.82
N PRO A 152 15.35 -19.91 17.15
CA PRO A 152 14.89 -20.57 18.36
C PRO A 152 15.29 -19.66 19.50
N HIS A 153 14.32 -19.03 20.16
CA HIS A 153 14.56 -18.43 21.46
C HIS A 153 15.03 -19.57 22.36
N PRO A 154 16.21 -19.46 23.01
CA PRO A 154 16.59 -20.42 24.02
C PRO A 154 15.51 -20.37 25.09
N LYS A 155 14.79 -21.48 25.26
CA LYS A 155 13.94 -21.67 26.44
C LYS A 155 14.87 -21.55 27.64
N SER A 156 14.79 -20.44 28.37
CA SER A 156 15.37 -20.35 29.70
C SER A 156 14.79 -21.49 30.51
N GLN A 157 15.67 -22.38 30.98
CA GLN A 157 15.33 -23.46 31.88
C GLN A 157 14.67 -22.87 33.12
N GLU A 158 13.39 -23.15 33.32
CA GLU A 158 12.71 -22.97 34.60
C GLU A 158 13.30 -23.98 35.60
N GLY A 159 14.03 -23.47 36.59
CA GLY A 159 14.28 -24.14 37.86
C GLY A 159 13.13 -23.90 38.84
N PRO A 160 12.91 -24.78 39.83
CA PRO A 160 11.62 -24.90 40.51
C PRO A 160 11.43 -23.96 41.70
N SER A 161 10.20 -23.41 41.78
CA SER A 161 9.35 -23.16 42.96
C SER A 161 9.96 -22.55 44.25
N THR A 162 9.38 -21.45 44.73
CA THR A 162 8.57 -21.43 45.98
C THR A 162 7.98 -20.05 46.29
N ASN A 163 6.77 -20.07 46.87
CA ASN A 163 6.07 -19.05 47.68
C ASN A 163 5.58 -17.80 46.91
N GLY A 164 4.32 -17.37 46.94
CA GLY A 164 3.24 -17.53 47.90
C GLY A 164 2.60 -16.14 48.07
N GLU A 165 1.26 -16.06 48.11
CA GLU A 165 0.40 -14.91 48.48
C GLU A 165 -0.48 -14.27 47.38
N GLY A 166 -1.72 -14.78 47.32
CA GLY A 166 -3.00 -14.04 47.40
C GLY A 166 -3.26 -12.78 46.58
N ARG A 167 -4.18 -12.87 45.59
CA ARG A 167 -5.59 -12.42 45.69
C ARG A 167 -6.33 -12.62 44.34
N PRO A 168 -7.67 -12.84 44.34
CA PRO A 168 -8.42 -13.21 43.14
C PRO A 168 -9.10 -12.00 42.49
N LEU A 169 -9.15 -11.96 41.15
CA LEU A 169 -10.16 -11.16 40.45
C LEU A 169 -10.87 -12.00 39.38
N HIS A 170 -12.15 -12.21 39.71
CA HIS A 170 -13.24 -12.76 38.95
C HIS A 170 -13.66 -11.81 37.82
N GLY A 171 -14.07 -12.35 36.66
CA GLY A 171 -14.93 -11.59 35.75
C GLY A 171 -14.73 -11.81 34.24
N SER A 172 -15.00 -13.01 33.74
CA SER A 172 -15.36 -13.22 32.33
C SER A 172 -16.74 -12.62 32.06
N LYS A 173 -16.89 -11.82 30.98
CA LYS A 173 -18.14 -11.72 30.20
C LYS A 173 -17.89 -11.15 28.81
N ARG A 174 -18.29 -11.95 27.82
CA ARG A 174 -18.40 -11.69 26.37
C ARG A 174 -19.87 -11.45 26.03
N SER A 175 -20.23 -10.45 25.21
CA SER A 175 -21.42 -10.39 24.30
C SER A 175 -21.56 -8.95 23.74
N LYS A 176 -21.27 -8.63 22.46
CA LYS A 176 -22.01 -8.77 21.18
C LYS A 176 -23.23 -7.84 20.94
N ARG A 177 -23.06 -6.94 19.95
CA ARG A 177 -23.99 -6.36 18.90
C ARG A 177 -23.75 -4.85 18.74
N GLY A 178 -23.65 -4.20 17.58
CA GLY A 178 -23.72 -4.50 16.13
C GLY A 178 -23.11 -3.30 15.37
N LEU A 179 -22.84 -3.21 14.06
CA LEU A 179 -23.16 -3.93 12.82
C LEU A 179 -21.85 -4.08 11.98
N PRO A 180 -21.71 -5.08 11.11
CA PRO A 180 -20.56 -5.14 10.21
C PRO A 180 -20.70 -4.13 9.07
N LEU A 181 -19.67 -3.28 8.91
CA LEU A 181 -19.44 -2.54 7.67
C LEU A 181 -19.14 -3.60 6.60
N ILE A 182 -20.02 -3.73 5.61
CA ILE A 182 -19.78 -4.62 4.46
C ILE A 182 -18.66 -3.97 3.66
N ASP A 183 -17.48 -4.58 3.72
CA ASP A 183 -16.35 -4.27 2.85
C ASP A 183 -16.65 -4.88 1.46
N PRO A 184 -16.70 -4.09 0.38
CA PRO A 184 -16.96 -4.60 -0.97
C PRO A 184 -15.84 -5.50 -1.53
N PHE A 185 -14.73 -5.67 -0.81
CA PHE A 185 -13.59 -6.49 -1.23
C PHE A 185 -13.50 -7.87 -0.55
N ASP A 186 -14.51 -8.29 0.22
CA ASP A 186 -14.62 -9.70 0.65
C ASP A 186 -15.28 -10.53 -0.47
N SER A 187 -14.56 -10.68 -1.58
CA SER A 187 -14.97 -11.37 -2.79
C SER A 187 -14.31 -12.74 -2.90
N ASP A 188 -14.71 -13.70 -2.07
CA ASP A 188 -14.27 -15.10 -2.22
C ASP A 188 -15.42 -16.12 -2.23
N GLU A 189 -16.68 -15.70 -2.29
CA GLU A 189 -17.80 -16.62 -2.48
C GLU A 189 -18.73 -16.04 -3.53
N TYR A 190 -18.66 -16.55 -4.77
CA TYR A 190 -19.79 -16.87 -5.66
C TYR A 190 -19.24 -17.45 -6.98
N TYR A 191 -18.71 -18.66 -6.91
CA TYR A 191 -18.74 -19.60 -8.04
C TYR A 191 -19.71 -20.69 -7.68
N TYR A 192 -20.88 -20.71 -8.32
CA TYR A 192 -21.61 -21.86 -8.89
C TYR A 192 -22.95 -21.38 -9.44
#